data_AF-A0A962BA33-F1
#
_entry.id   AF-A0A962BA33-F1
#
_cell.length_a   1.000
_cell.length_b   1.000
_cell.length_c   1.000
_cell.angle_alpha   90.00
_cell.angle_beta   90.00
_cell.angle_gamma   90.00
#
_symmetry.space_group_name_H-M   'P 1'
#
loop_
_entity.id
_entity.type
_entity.pdbx_description
1 polymer ?
#
loop_
_entity_poly.entity_id
_entity_poly.type
_entity_poly.pdbx_seq_one_letter_code
_entity_poly.pdbx_strand_id
1 'polypeptide(L)'
;DVKKLARFKQPGHRVTGNRLINSNGGGWEYVHLAIDDHSRVAFGSIEPDERGSSACKALLRAVRYYRSLGVRFARVLTDNGACYKSRRFRRLVRRLGMRHLRTRPYTPRTNGKAERLVQTSLREWAYARSYANSEQRADALPNWLHHYNWHRPHSSLGYKPPISRIPMNNVVALHS
;
A
#
# COMPACT_ATOMS: atom_id res chain seq x y z
N ASP A 1 -1.24 -6.37 -1.20
CA ASP A 1 -2.34 -6.69 -0.27
C ASP A 1 -3.39 -5.59 -0.30
N VAL A 2 -4.61 -5.85 0.18
CA VAL A 2 -5.63 -4.80 0.38
C VAL A 2 -5.96 -4.68 1.85
N LYS A 3 -5.99 -3.45 2.36
CA LYS A 3 -6.53 -3.16 3.67
C LYS A 3 -7.79 -2.33 3.57
N LYS A 4 -8.89 -2.91 4.02
CA LYS A 4 -10.18 -2.23 4.20
C LYS A 4 -10.17 -1.38 5.48
N LEU A 5 -10.48 -0.09 5.36
CA LEU A 5 -10.57 0.88 6.45
C LEU A 5 -11.94 1.53 6.48
N ALA A 6 -12.52 1.66 7.68
CA ALA A 6 -13.79 2.37 7.82
C ALA A 6 -13.58 3.86 7.52
N ARG A 7 -14.51 4.44 6.77
CA ARG A 7 -14.60 5.89 6.59
C ARG A 7 -15.26 6.52 7.81
N PHE A 8 -14.85 7.75 8.10
CA PHE A 8 -15.33 8.57 9.19
C PHE A 8 -15.34 10.04 8.77
N LYS A 9 -16.36 10.78 9.21
CA LYS A 9 -16.54 12.22 8.93
C LYS A 9 -16.03 13.11 10.05
N GLN A 10 -15.88 12.54 11.24
CA GLN A 10 -15.41 13.19 12.45
C GLN A 10 -14.70 12.16 13.35
N PRO A 11 -13.81 12.59 14.25
CA PRO A 11 -13.16 11.68 15.20
C PRO A 11 -14.19 10.93 16.05
N GLY A 12 -14.07 9.60 16.11
CA GLY A 12 -14.98 8.76 16.90
C GLY A 12 -14.60 8.67 18.38
N HIS A 13 -15.37 7.89 19.14
CA HIS A 13 -15.22 7.76 20.60
C HIS A 13 -13.81 7.38 21.08
N ARG A 14 -13.02 6.66 20.26
CA ARG A 14 -11.62 6.32 20.60
C ARG A 14 -10.73 7.54 20.76
N VAL A 15 -11.10 8.65 20.12
CA VAL A 15 -10.40 9.93 20.19
C VAL A 15 -11.12 10.89 21.13
N THR A 16 -12.45 10.96 21.06
CA THR A 16 -13.25 11.98 21.77
C THR A 16 -13.74 11.53 23.14
N GLY A 17 -13.66 10.24 23.49
CA GLY A 17 -14.29 9.64 24.67
C GLY A 17 -15.82 9.53 24.57
N ASN A 18 -16.46 10.20 23.60
CA ASN A 18 -17.91 10.24 23.48
C ASN A 18 -18.44 9.12 22.57
N ARG A 19 -19.15 8.15 23.17
CA ARG A 19 -19.75 6.99 22.49
C ARG A 19 -20.98 7.31 21.64
N LEU A 20 -21.53 8.53 21.76
CA LEU A 20 -22.65 8.99 20.93
C LEU A 20 -22.18 9.44 19.53
N ILE A 21 -20.88 9.73 19.37
CA ILE A 21 -20.31 10.19 18.10
C ILE A 21 -20.05 9.00 17.19
N ASN A 22 -20.94 8.83 16.21
CA ASN A 22 -20.86 7.79 15.19
C ASN A 22 -20.68 8.39 13.79
N SER A 23 -19.98 7.67 12.92
CA SER A 23 -19.90 7.98 11.47
C SER A 23 -20.72 6.96 10.67
N ASN A 24 -22.02 6.89 10.97
CA ASN A 24 -22.93 5.95 10.29
C ASN A 24 -22.97 6.22 8.78
N GLY A 25 -23.04 5.15 7.98
CA GLY A 25 -23.13 5.24 6.52
C GLY A 25 -21.87 5.77 5.82
N GLY A 26 -20.73 5.93 6.53
CA GLY A 26 -19.50 6.45 5.93
C GLY A 26 -18.91 5.56 4.82
N GLY A 27 -19.20 4.26 4.83
CA GLY A 27 -18.65 3.31 3.88
C GLY A 27 -17.20 2.91 4.19
N TRP A 28 -16.49 2.45 3.17
CA TRP A 28 -15.15 1.87 3.30
C TRP A 28 -14.18 2.49 2.30
N GLU A 29 -12.91 2.55 2.70
CA GLU A 29 -11.77 2.82 1.85
C GLU A 29 -10.94 1.55 1.71
N TYR A 30 -10.40 1.33 0.51
CA TYR A 30 -9.66 0.12 0.19
C TYR A 30 -8.23 0.50 -0.20
N VAL A 31 -7.31 0.31 0.75
CA VAL A 31 -5.91 0.67 0.59
C VAL A 31 -5.17 -0.50 -0.04
N HIS A 32 -4.80 -0.36 -1.30
CA HIS A 32 -3.93 -1.31 -1.99
C HIS A 32 -2.48 -0.98 -1.67
N LEU A 33 -1.77 -1.91 -1.03
CA LEU A 33 -0.37 -1.77 -0.68
C LEU A 33 0.48 -2.78 -1.46
N ALA A 34 1.60 -2.29 -2.00
CA ALA A 34 2.60 -3.09 -2.69
C ALA A 34 3.98 -2.80 -2.09
N ILE A 35 4.83 -3.81 -2.02
CA ILE A 35 6.20 -3.69 -1.53
C ILE A 35 7.14 -4.46 -2.45
N ASP A 36 8.28 -3.86 -2.79
CA ASP A 36 9.34 -4.56 -3.49
C ASP A 36 10.04 -5.57 -2.56
N ASP A 37 10.22 -6.78 -3.07
CA ASP A 37 10.79 -7.91 -2.32
C ASP A 37 12.28 -7.71 -2.02
N HIS A 38 12.97 -6.93 -2.86
CA HIS A 38 14.39 -6.63 -2.75
C HIS A 38 14.68 -5.36 -1.93
N SER A 39 14.18 -4.20 -2.38
CA SER A 39 14.50 -2.89 -1.79
C SER A 39 13.67 -2.53 -0.56
N ARG A 40 12.52 -3.18 -0.36
CA ARG A 40 11.47 -2.78 0.60
C ARG A 40 10.77 -1.47 0.27
N VAL A 41 11.05 -0.84 -0.88
CA VAL A 41 10.27 0.33 -1.29
C VAL A 41 8.81 -0.06 -1.37
N ALA A 42 7.96 0.75 -0.74
CA ALA A 42 6.54 0.56 -0.64
C ALA A 42 5.78 1.53 -1.55
N PHE A 43 4.61 1.10 -1.98
CA PHE A 43 3.64 1.88 -2.70
C PHE A 43 2.26 1.67 -2.08
N GLY A 44 1.43 2.71 -2.06
CA GLY A 44 0.05 2.64 -1.61
C GLY A 44 -0.87 3.46 -2.50
N SER A 45 -2.06 2.94 -2.78
CA SER A 45 -3.17 3.71 -3.37
C SER A 45 -4.48 3.38 -2.68
N ILE A 46 -5.36 4.37 -2.58
CA ILE A 46 -6.72 4.19 -2.09
C ILE A 46 -7.63 4.04 -3.30
N GLU A 47 -8.42 2.97 -3.33
CA GLU A 47 -9.38 2.68 -4.38
C GLU A 47 -10.80 2.59 -3.79
N PRO A 48 -11.84 2.80 -4.62
CA PRO A 48 -13.23 2.86 -4.13
C PRO A 48 -13.80 1.50 -3.70
N ASP A 49 -13.23 0.38 -4.17
CA ASP A 49 -13.74 -0.97 -3.88
C ASP A 49 -12.66 -2.07 -3.98
N GLU A 50 -13.03 -3.28 -3.56
CA GLU A 50 -12.27 -4.52 -3.73
C GLU A 50 -12.63 -5.26 -5.03
N ARG A 51 -12.94 -4.54 -6.12
CA ARG A 51 -13.19 -5.17 -7.42
C ARG A 51 -11.91 -5.33 -8.22
N GLY A 52 -11.95 -6.23 -9.21
CA GLY A 52 -10.82 -6.46 -10.12
C GLY A 52 -10.39 -5.20 -10.89
N SER A 53 -11.30 -4.26 -11.17
CA SER A 53 -11.00 -2.95 -11.78
C SER A 53 -10.12 -2.09 -10.88
N SER A 54 -10.45 -2.00 -9.60
CA SER A 54 -9.67 -1.25 -8.60
C SER A 54 -8.30 -1.86 -8.38
N ALA A 55 -8.21 -3.18 -8.27
CA ALA A 55 -6.92 -3.87 -8.22
C ALA A 55 -6.06 -3.63 -9.47
N CYS A 56 -6.68 -3.56 -10.66
CA CYS A 56 -5.96 -3.21 -11.89
C CYS A 56 -5.43 -1.78 -11.86
N LYS A 57 -6.23 -0.83 -11.37
CA LYS A 57 -5.86 0.58 -11.25
C LYS A 57 -4.69 0.76 -10.27
N ALA A 58 -4.76 0.10 -9.12
CA ALA A 58 -3.68 0.05 -8.14
C ALA A 58 -2.40 -0.55 -8.74
N LEU A 59 -2.48 -1.68 -9.45
CA LEU A 59 -1.31 -2.29 -10.10
C LEU A 59 -0.67 -1.36 -11.14
N LEU A 60 -1.47 -0.69 -11.97
CA LEU A 60 -0.96 0.25 -12.97
C LEU A 60 -0.23 1.42 -12.31
N ARG A 61 -0.78 1.97 -11.23
CA ARG A 61 -0.14 3.06 -10.47
C ARG A 61 1.17 2.60 -9.82
N ALA A 62 1.15 1.42 -9.18
CA ALA A 62 2.35 0.83 -8.60
C ALA A 62 3.44 0.63 -9.65
N VAL A 63 3.11 0.01 -10.79
CA VAL A 63 4.09 -0.22 -11.88
C VAL A 63 4.65 1.09 -12.41
N ARG A 64 3.83 2.14 -12.57
CA ARG A 64 4.32 3.47 -12.98
C ARG A 64 5.29 4.05 -11.95
N TYR A 65 4.94 3.99 -10.66
CA TYR A 65 5.79 4.47 -9.57
C TYR A 65 7.13 3.73 -9.52
N TYR A 66 7.13 2.39 -9.55
CA TYR A 66 8.39 1.65 -9.52
C TYR A 66 9.24 1.88 -10.78
N ARG A 67 8.60 2.06 -11.94
CA ARG A 67 9.31 2.41 -13.18
C ARG A 67 9.96 3.79 -13.12
N SER A 68 9.36 4.78 -12.44
CA SER A 68 10.00 6.09 -12.24
C SER A 68 11.22 6.01 -11.32
N LEU A 69 11.33 4.94 -10.52
CA LEU A 69 12.52 4.62 -9.73
C LEU A 69 13.50 3.67 -10.48
N GLY A 70 13.29 3.42 -11.77
CA GLY A 70 14.12 2.49 -12.55
C GLY A 70 13.88 1.01 -12.26
N VAL A 71 12.87 0.65 -11.45
CA VAL A 71 12.57 -0.73 -11.07
C VAL A 71 11.57 -1.36 -12.04
N ARG A 72 11.90 -2.57 -12.50
CA ARG A 72 11.02 -3.42 -13.32
C ARG A 72 10.81 -4.76 -12.64
N PHE A 73 9.61 -5.31 -12.76
CA PHE A 73 9.25 -6.60 -12.16
C PHE A 73 8.98 -7.64 -13.22
N ALA A 74 9.45 -8.86 -12.96
CA ALA A 74 9.03 -10.05 -13.72
C ALA A 74 7.78 -10.72 -13.11
N ARG A 75 7.47 -10.43 -11.84
CA ARG A 75 6.46 -11.16 -11.07
C ARG A 75 5.73 -10.23 -10.11
N VAL A 76 4.43 -10.49 -9.91
CA VAL A 76 3.63 -9.90 -8.83
C VAL A 76 3.08 -11.03 -7.96
N LEU A 77 3.31 -10.95 -6.66
CA LEU A 77 2.73 -11.86 -5.66
C LEU A 77 1.55 -11.17 -4.99
N THR A 78 0.40 -11.83 -4.95
CA THR A 78 -0.78 -11.36 -4.21
C THR A 78 -1.26 -12.42 -3.25
N ASP A 79 -2.08 -12.01 -2.29
CA ASP A 79 -2.91 -12.92 -1.53
C ASP A 79 -4.05 -13.50 -2.41
N ASN A 80 -4.96 -14.25 -1.79
CA ASN A 80 -6.08 -14.91 -2.48
C ASN A 80 -7.38 -14.08 -2.50
N GLY A 81 -7.31 -12.79 -2.20
CA GLY A 81 -8.41 -11.84 -2.33
C GLY A 81 -9.13 -11.93 -3.69
N ALA A 82 -10.46 -11.78 -3.67
CA ALA A 82 -11.30 -11.98 -4.85
C ALA A 82 -10.92 -11.06 -6.02
N CYS A 83 -10.51 -9.82 -5.74
CA CYS A 83 -10.05 -8.85 -6.74
C CYS A 83 -8.85 -9.38 -7.54
N TYR A 84 -7.86 -9.97 -6.87
CA TYR A 84 -6.65 -10.50 -7.47
C TYR A 84 -6.91 -11.82 -8.22
N LYS A 85 -7.92 -12.60 -7.82
CA LYS A 85 -8.34 -13.80 -8.56
C LYS A 85 -9.09 -13.48 -9.86
N SER A 86 -9.54 -12.24 -10.06
CA SER A 86 -10.36 -11.86 -11.21
C SER A 86 -9.66 -12.09 -12.55
N ARG A 87 -10.43 -12.48 -13.59
CA ARG A 87 -9.92 -12.63 -14.97
C ARG A 87 -9.30 -11.33 -15.48
N ARG A 88 -9.88 -10.18 -15.09
CA ARG A 88 -9.41 -8.84 -15.47
C ARG A 88 -8.00 -8.57 -14.94
N PHE A 89 -7.77 -8.82 -13.65
CA PHE A 89 -6.46 -8.65 -13.03
C PHE A 89 -5.42 -9.55 -13.70
N ARG A 90 -5.73 -10.84 -13.86
CA ARG A 90 -4.84 -11.80 -14.54
C ARG A 90 -4.48 -11.35 -15.96
N ARG A 91 -5.45 -10.84 -16.73
CA ARG A 91 -5.23 -10.32 -18.09
C ARG A 91 -4.29 -9.12 -18.09
N LEU A 92 -4.45 -8.19 -17.14
CA LEU A 92 -3.57 -7.03 -17.01
C LEU A 92 -2.14 -7.46 -16.67
N VAL A 93 -1.95 -8.34 -15.68
CA VAL A 93 -0.60 -8.82 -15.30
C VAL A 93 0.13 -9.40 -16.52
N ARG A 94 -0.55 -10.22 -17.33
CA ARG A 94 0.02 -10.76 -18.59
C ARG A 94 0.34 -9.68 -19.61
N ARG A 95 -0.55 -8.70 -19.80
CA ARG A 95 -0.31 -7.57 -20.74
C ARG A 95 0.89 -6.72 -20.34
N LEU A 96 1.20 -6.65 -19.05
CA LEU A 96 2.38 -5.97 -18.53
C LEU A 96 3.65 -6.84 -18.59
N GLY A 97 3.59 -8.04 -19.17
CA GLY A 97 4.74 -8.95 -19.28
C GLY A 97 5.15 -9.59 -17.95
N MET A 98 4.29 -9.58 -16.93
CA MET A 98 4.58 -10.12 -15.61
C MET A 98 3.89 -11.48 -15.40
N ARG A 99 4.46 -12.30 -14.50
CA ARG A 99 3.80 -13.52 -14.00
C ARG A 99 3.06 -13.23 -12.70
N HIS A 100 1.79 -13.63 -12.63
CA HIS A 100 0.99 -13.54 -11.40
C HIS A 100 1.23 -14.75 -10.52
N LEU A 101 1.80 -14.53 -9.34
CA LEU A 101 1.91 -15.52 -8.27
C LEU A 101 0.85 -15.22 -7.19
N ARG A 102 0.38 -16.29 -6.54
CA ARG A 102 -0.51 -16.17 -5.39
C ARG A 102 0.11 -16.90 -4.21
N THR A 103 -0.15 -16.39 -3.00
CA THR A 103 0.22 -17.09 -1.77
C THR A 103 -0.42 -18.48 -1.77
N ARG A 104 0.35 -19.50 -1.38
CA ARG A 104 -0.22 -20.84 -1.22
C ARG A 104 -1.05 -20.85 0.07
N PRO A 105 -2.21 -21.51 0.08
CA PRO A 105 -2.96 -21.77 1.32
C PRO A 105 -2.03 -22.34 2.39
N TYR A 106 -2.20 -21.90 3.64
CA TYR A 106 -1.45 -22.39 4.80
C TYR A 106 0.09 -22.21 4.74
N THR A 107 0.58 -21.24 3.96
CA THR A 107 2.02 -20.87 3.93
C THR A 107 2.26 -19.39 4.25
N PRO A 108 2.16 -18.99 5.54
CA PRO A 108 2.28 -17.58 5.96
C PRO A 108 3.60 -16.91 5.56
N ARG A 109 4.66 -17.71 5.38
CA ARG A 109 6.03 -17.23 5.10
C ARG A 109 6.15 -16.40 3.82
N THR A 110 5.30 -16.60 2.83
CA THR A 110 5.47 -15.96 1.51
C THR A 110 4.99 -14.51 1.45
N ASN A 111 4.10 -14.10 2.34
CA ASN A 111 3.47 -12.76 2.30
C ASN A 111 3.92 -11.83 3.43
N GLY A 112 4.79 -12.29 4.33
CA GLY A 112 5.14 -11.58 5.55
C GLY A 112 5.64 -10.15 5.33
N LYS A 113 6.27 -9.85 4.18
CA LYS A 113 6.71 -8.48 3.83
C LYS A 113 5.54 -7.53 3.57
N ALA A 114 4.53 -7.98 2.82
CA ALA A 114 3.33 -7.19 2.56
C ALA A 114 2.49 -7.06 3.84
N GLU A 115 2.37 -8.12 4.63
CA GLU A 115 1.67 -8.10 5.92
C GLU A 115 2.35 -7.13 6.90
N ARG A 116 3.68 -7.15 6.96
CA ARG A 116 4.46 -6.19 7.75
C ARG A 116 4.19 -4.76 7.31
N LEU A 117 4.17 -4.49 5.99
CA LEU A 117 3.83 -3.16 5.47
C LEU A 117 2.41 -2.74 5.86
N VAL A 118 1.42 -3.64 5.76
CA VAL A 118 0.05 -3.36 6.21
C VAL A 118 0.05 -3.00 7.69
N GLN A 119 0.68 -3.79 8.56
CA GLN A 119 0.76 -3.51 10.00
C GLN A 119 1.44 -2.17 10.30
N THR A 120 2.57 -1.88 9.63
CA THR A 120 3.28 -0.61 9.76
C THR A 120 2.40 0.55 9.31
N SER A 121 1.72 0.45 8.17
CA SER A 121 0.81 1.50 7.68
C SER A 121 -0.34 1.79 8.66
N LEU A 122 -0.86 0.77 9.33
CA LEU A 122 -1.92 0.96 10.32
C LEU A 122 -1.40 1.72 11.54
N ARG A 123 -0.21 1.36 12.02
CA ARG A 123 0.39 1.94 13.22
C ARG A 123 0.91 3.35 12.99
N GLU A 124 1.58 3.58 11.87
CA GLU A 124 2.36 4.79 11.60
C GLU A 124 1.63 5.80 10.70
N TRP A 125 0.55 5.39 10.04
CA TRP A 125 -0.28 6.29 9.23
C TRP A 125 -1.74 6.29 9.67
N ALA A 126 -2.44 5.15 9.55
CA ALA A 126 -3.90 5.15 9.65
C ALA A 126 -4.41 5.48 11.06
N TYR A 127 -3.65 5.09 12.09
CA TYR A 127 -3.97 5.30 13.50
C TYR A 127 -2.87 6.02 14.29
N ALA A 128 -1.88 6.59 13.62
CA ALA A 128 -0.76 7.27 14.29
C ALA A 128 -1.16 8.59 14.97
N ARG A 129 -2.23 9.22 14.48
CA ARG A 129 -2.76 10.48 14.97
C ARG A 129 -4.26 10.55 14.75
N SER A 130 -4.88 11.48 15.45
CA SER A 130 -6.27 11.84 15.23
C SER A 130 -6.38 12.66 13.94
N TYR A 131 -7.18 12.16 13.00
CA TYR A 131 -7.58 12.88 11.81
C TYR A 131 -8.99 13.43 12.00
N ALA A 132 -9.29 14.59 11.43
CA ALA A 132 -10.61 15.18 11.41
C ALA A 132 -11.59 14.29 10.62
N ASN A 133 -11.17 13.77 9.46
CA ASN A 133 -12.00 12.91 8.61
C ASN A 133 -11.13 11.96 7.77
N SER A 134 -11.76 11.05 7.02
CA SER A 134 -11.03 10.08 6.20
C SER A 134 -10.30 10.69 5.00
N GLU A 135 -10.76 11.83 4.50
CA GLU A 135 -10.07 12.56 3.43
C GLU A 135 -8.72 13.08 3.92
N GLN A 136 -8.68 13.72 5.09
CA GLN A 136 -7.42 14.13 5.71
C GLN A 136 -6.48 12.94 5.98
N ARG A 137 -7.03 11.77 6.37
CA ARG A 137 -6.23 10.54 6.50
C ARG A 137 -5.68 10.10 5.14
N ALA A 138 -6.48 10.15 4.08
CA ALA A 138 -6.07 9.80 2.73
C ALA A 138 -4.95 10.73 2.23
N ASP A 139 -5.07 12.04 2.46
CA ASP A 139 -4.09 13.06 2.06
C ASP A 139 -2.74 12.90 2.79
N ALA A 140 -2.74 12.28 3.97
CA ALA A 140 -1.52 11.96 4.69
C ALA A 140 -0.76 10.75 4.13
N LEU A 141 -1.39 9.89 3.32
CA LEU A 141 -0.78 8.66 2.84
C LEU A 141 0.49 8.89 1.99
N PRO A 142 0.51 9.82 1.00
CA PRO A 142 1.70 10.07 0.20
C PRO A 142 2.90 10.53 1.05
N ASN A 143 2.66 11.43 2.01
CA ASN A 143 3.71 11.92 2.90
C ASN A 143 4.28 10.81 3.79
N TRP A 144 3.42 9.94 4.31
CA TRP A 144 3.87 8.77 5.08
C TRP A 144 4.68 7.80 4.22
N LEU A 145 4.24 7.50 2.99
CA LEU A 145 4.99 6.64 2.05
C LEU A 145 6.34 7.25 1.70
N HIS A 146 6.40 8.56 1.50
CA HIS A 146 7.66 9.27 1.26
C HIS A 146 8.61 9.12 2.46
N HIS A 147 8.13 9.37 3.68
CA HIS A 147 8.91 9.14 4.89
C HIS A 147 9.39 7.68 4.99
N TYR A 148 8.49 6.71 4.82
CA TYR A 148 8.77 5.28 4.86
C TYR A 148 9.89 4.88 3.88
N ASN A 149 9.83 5.37 2.64
CA ASN A 149 10.76 4.99 1.59
C ASN A 149 12.11 5.71 1.68
N TRP A 150 12.11 6.99 2.06
CA TRP A 150 13.28 7.86 1.92
C TRP A 150 14.05 8.11 3.22
N HIS A 151 13.39 7.96 4.37
CA HIS A 151 13.98 8.38 5.65
C HIS A 151 13.86 7.36 6.76
N ARG A 152 12.84 6.49 6.75
CA ARG A 152 12.60 5.53 7.84
C ARG A 152 13.71 4.46 7.86
N PRO A 153 14.43 4.27 8.98
CA PRO A 153 15.45 3.23 9.09
C PRO A 153 14.81 1.84 9.20
N HIS A 154 15.33 0.87 8.45
CA HIS A 154 14.81 -0.51 8.44
C HIS A 154 15.88 -1.47 8.96
N SER A 155 15.61 -2.18 10.05
CA SER A 155 16.55 -3.14 10.64
C SER A 155 17.00 -4.22 9.64
N SER A 156 16.07 -4.75 8.84
CA SER A 156 16.37 -5.72 7.77
C SER A 156 17.25 -5.17 6.64
N LEU A 157 17.51 -3.86 6.61
CA LEU A 157 18.36 -3.17 5.65
C LEU A 157 19.58 -2.51 6.31
N GLY A 158 19.98 -2.96 7.51
CA GLY A 158 21.09 -2.37 8.25
C GLY A 158 20.82 -0.92 8.65
N TYR A 159 19.58 -0.63 9.06
CA TYR A 159 19.11 0.70 9.47
C TYR A 159 19.15 1.78 8.38
N LYS A 160 19.28 1.39 7.11
CA LYS A 160 19.15 2.29 5.96
C LYS A 160 17.69 2.37 5.48
N PRO A 161 17.29 3.49 4.85
CA PRO A 161 15.96 3.61 4.25
C PRO A 161 15.82 2.74 2.99
N PRO A 162 14.60 2.28 2.65
CA PRO A 162 14.35 1.43 1.48
C PRO A 162 14.95 1.95 0.17
N ILE A 163 14.91 3.27 -0.06
CA ILE A 163 15.43 3.88 -1.29
C ILE A 163 16.93 3.62 -1.48
N SER A 164 17.70 3.39 -0.41
CA SER A 164 19.13 3.13 -0.48
C SER A 164 19.49 1.82 -1.20
N ARG A 165 18.50 0.98 -1.49
CA ARG A 165 18.66 -0.30 -2.22
C ARG A 165 18.40 -0.17 -3.72
N ILE A 166 17.96 0.99 -4.18
CA ILE A 166 17.75 1.29 -5.60
C ILE A 166 18.97 2.08 -6.09
N PRO A 167 19.72 1.59 -7.09
CA PRO A 167 20.81 2.36 -7.68
C PRO A 167 20.23 3.58 -8.39
N MET A 168 20.47 4.76 -7.83
CA MET A 168 20.01 6.04 -8.36
C MET A 168 20.96 6.47 -9.48
N ASN A 169 20.67 6.08 -10.73
CA ASN A 169 21.43 6.54 -11.89
C ASN A 169 21.02 7.96 -12.37
N ASN A 170 20.04 8.61 -11.75
CA ASN A 170 19.64 9.96 -12.10
C ASN A 170 19.70 10.85 -10.86
N VAL A 171 20.88 11.43 -10.65
CA VAL A 171 21.06 12.64 -9.85
C VAL A 171 20.09 13.70 -10.40
N VAL A 172 19.41 14.45 -9.53
CA VAL A 172 18.67 15.71 -9.78
C VAL A 172 17.12 15.70 -9.76
N ALA A 173 16.36 14.61 -9.94
CA ALA A 173 14.91 14.77 -10.22
C ALA A 173 13.86 14.50 -9.10
N LEU A 174 14.21 14.13 -7.86
CA LEU A 174 13.22 13.58 -6.90
C LEU A 174 12.97 14.38 -5.61
N HIS A 175 13.53 15.59 -5.49
CA HIS A 175 13.19 16.52 -4.42
C HIS A 175 12.52 17.77 -5.01
N SER A 176 11.23 17.66 -5.34
CA SER A 176 10.33 18.78 -5.55
C SER A 176 8.92 18.35 -5.17
#